data_AF-A0A949HII3-F1
#
_entry.id   AF-A0A949HII3-F1
#
_cell.length_a   1.000
_cell.length_b   1.000
_cell.length_c   1.000
_cell.angle_alpha   90.00
_cell.angle_beta   90.00
_cell.angle_gamma   90.00
#
_symmetry.space_group_name_H-M   'P 1'
#
loop_
_entity.id
_entity.type
_entity.pdbx_description
1 polymer ?
#
loop_
_entity_poly.entity_id
_entity_poly.type
_entity_poly.pdbx_seq_one_letter_code
_entity_poly.pdbx_strand_id
1 'polypeptide(L)'
;MASSTRSFFGHEDWLVILLGFIVLGGCCWMAAAQSRSTDQAKPQVVNALKGKIAKLEPWTSNPLDSLALRSPSENAPANLKNIYSLVFTWSVLGILLLPIAMWKQMRPSEYWTGFAVLAALGTLAFVLASQKVIKYYNFEYVLWALMLGLLISNTIGVPRLIKPMMIGDTIIKIGLVLLGAEVLFGKLVALGAPGILTSWIVTPVVLITTYWFGQRVLKMESPSLNMVISADMSVCGVSAAIATGAACRAKREEISYAIGISLLFTAVMMVVQPYIVLQSGMDKNVGAAWMGGTIDSTGAVAAAGAFLGKEGETIATTVKMIQNVLIGVIAFAVAGYWSIRFGDQPTGQRIGVGEIWRRFPKFVLGFLAASLIFSFLLPAFGWSSSAIETITKDSVSQLRSWLFCLA
;
A
#
# COMPACT_ATOMS: atom_id res chain seq x y z
N MET A 1 32.80 12.26 22.32
CA MET A 1 31.62 12.62 23.13
C MET A 1 30.90 13.79 22.47
N ALA A 2 29.99 13.53 21.53
CA ALA A 2 29.00 14.47 21.00
C ALA A 2 28.01 13.70 20.11
N SER A 3 27.24 12.77 20.69
CA SER A 3 26.18 12.04 19.96
C SER A 3 24.98 11.70 20.84
N SER A 4 24.79 12.45 21.93
CA SER A 4 23.74 12.21 22.91
C SER A 4 22.82 13.42 23.00
N THR A 5 21.88 13.53 22.06
CA THR A 5 20.57 14.20 22.19
C THR A 5 19.89 14.33 20.81
N ARG A 6 19.54 13.21 20.17
CA ARG A 6 18.35 13.23 19.32
C ARG A 6 17.17 13.13 20.26
N SER A 7 16.46 14.26 20.42
CA SER A 7 15.30 14.38 21.31
C SER A 7 14.26 13.29 21.00
N PHE A 8 13.34 13.07 21.93
CA PHE A 8 12.16 12.22 21.74
C PHE A 8 11.37 12.54 20.44
N PHE A 9 11.51 13.77 19.94
CA PHE A 9 10.94 14.31 18.69
C PHE A 9 11.89 14.29 17.47
N GLY A 10 13.14 13.82 17.62
CA GLY A 10 14.16 13.78 16.56
C GLY A 10 14.06 12.58 15.61
N HIS A 11 12.99 11.80 15.70
CA HIS A 11 12.69 10.71 14.76
C HIS A 11 11.88 11.24 13.59
N GLU A 12 12.45 11.09 12.38
CA GLU A 12 11.82 11.33 11.08
C GLU A 12 10.40 10.73 10.99
N ASP A 13 10.19 9.59 11.64
CA ASP A 13 8.91 8.91 11.73
C ASP A 13 7.78 9.79 12.33
N TRP A 14 8.06 10.70 13.27
CA TRP A 14 7.01 11.60 13.82
C TRP A 14 6.52 12.61 12.79
N LEU A 15 7.44 13.13 11.98
CA LEU A 15 7.11 14.03 10.88
C LEU A 15 6.30 13.28 9.82
N VAL A 16 6.66 12.02 9.52
CA VAL A 16 5.87 11.14 8.64
C VAL A 16 4.46 10.92 9.16
N ILE A 17 4.29 10.62 10.45
CA ILE A 17 2.98 10.43 11.08
C ILE A 17 2.14 11.70 10.93
N LEU A 18 2.72 12.86 11.24
CA LEU A 18 2.03 14.15 11.10
C LEU A 18 1.57 14.39 9.66
N LEU A 19 2.45 14.18 8.66
CA LEU A 19 2.10 14.35 7.25
C LEU A 19 1.00 13.38 6.81
N GLY A 20 1.06 12.12 7.26
CA GLY A 20 -0.02 11.15 7.03
C GLY A 20 -1.36 11.63 7.59
N PHE A 21 -1.38 12.13 8.83
CA PHE A 21 -2.60 12.67 9.44
C PHE A 21 -3.08 13.98 8.81
N ILE A 22 -2.19 14.83 8.28
CA ILE A 22 -2.57 16.02 7.51
C ILE A 22 -3.34 15.60 6.25
N VAL A 23 -2.86 14.57 5.54
CA VAL A 23 -3.55 14.04 4.35
C VAL A 23 -4.90 13.44 4.71
N LEU A 24 -4.95 12.59 5.74
CA LEU A 24 -6.21 11.98 6.20
C LEU A 24 -7.23 13.04 6.66
N GLY A 25 -6.77 14.00 7.46
CA GLY A 25 -7.58 15.13 7.92
C GLY A 25 -8.08 15.99 6.77
N GLY A 26 -7.24 16.27 5.78
CA GLY A 26 -7.62 16.99 4.55
C GLY A 26 -8.68 16.24 3.75
N CYS A 27 -8.55 14.91 3.60
CA CYS A 27 -9.55 14.08 2.93
C CYS A 27 -10.90 14.11 3.67
N CYS A 28 -10.89 13.98 4.99
CA CYS A 28 -12.10 14.06 5.81
C CYS A 28 -12.72 15.47 5.76
N TRP A 29 -11.91 16.53 5.87
CA TRP A 29 -12.39 17.91 5.84
C TRP A 29 -13.08 18.24 4.51
N MET A 30 -12.48 17.84 3.37
CA MET A 30 -13.07 18.03 2.05
C MET A 30 -14.39 17.25 1.90
N ALA A 31 -14.47 16.03 2.42
CA ALA A 31 -15.71 15.24 2.39
C ALA A 31 -16.82 15.87 3.27
N ALA A 32 -16.47 16.40 4.44
CA ALA A 32 -17.42 17.07 5.35
C ALA A 32 -17.90 18.43 4.82
N ALA A 33 -17.03 19.19 4.16
CA ALA A 33 -17.39 20.48 3.57
C ALA A 33 -18.49 20.35 2.50
N GLN A 34 -18.50 19.24 1.75
CA GLN A 34 -19.46 18.98 0.68
C GLN A 34 -20.76 18.31 1.16
N SER A 35 -20.71 17.53 2.27
CA SER A 35 -21.94 16.98 2.87
C SER A 35 -22.87 18.07 3.39
N ARG A 36 -22.33 19.26 3.69
CA ARG A 36 -23.12 20.45 4.07
C ARG A 36 -23.75 21.18 2.88
N SER A 37 -23.30 20.93 1.65
CA SER A 37 -23.78 21.61 0.43
C SER A 37 -24.85 20.84 -0.36
N THR A 38 -25.19 19.62 0.04
CA THR A 38 -26.11 18.75 -0.72
C THR A 38 -27.39 18.55 0.10
N ASP A 39 -28.55 18.92 -0.46
CA ASP A 39 -29.86 18.93 0.20
C ASP A 39 -30.27 17.57 0.84
N GLN A 40 -31.03 17.67 1.93
CA GLN A 40 -31.31 16.66 2.96
C GLN A 40 -32.08 15.37 2.55
N ALA A 41 -32.22 15.04 1.27
CA ALA A 41 -33.11 13.92 0.87
C ALA A 41 -32.45 12.53 0.85
N LYS A 42 -31.12 12.42 0.68
CA LYS A 42 -30.33 11.15 0.81
C LYS A 42 -28.88 11.52 1.14
N PRO A 43 -28.30 11.16 2.29
CA PRO A 43 -26.92 11.49 2.61
C PRO A 43 -25.97 10.55 1.85
N GLN A 44 -25.84 10.74 0.54
CA GLN A 44 -24.70 10.22 -0.20
C GLN A 44 -23.56 11.20 0.03
N VAL A 45 -22.54 10.77 0.79
CA VAL A 45 -21.30 11.53 0.90
C VAL A 45 -20.63 11.53 -0.48
N VAL A 46 -20.81 12.63 -1.21
CA VAL A 46 -20.12 12.86 -2.48
C VAL A 46 -18.69 13.28 -2.13
N ASN A 47 -17.73 12.44 -2.47
CA ASN A 47 -16.32 12.72 -2.22
C ASN A 47 -15.82 13.78 -3.22
N ALA A 48 -15.46 14.97 -2.72
CA ALA A 48 -14.99 16.10 -3.53
C ALA A 48 -13.66 15.83 -4.27
N LEU A 49 -12.93 14.79 -3.87
CA LEU A 49 -11.71 14.33 -4.53
C LEU A 49 -11.98 13.27 -5.61
N LYS A 50 -13.21 12.76 -5.70
CA LYS A 50 -13.61 11.81 -6.74
C LYS A 50 -13.46 12.48 -8.10
N GLY A 51 -12.47 12.03 -8.87
CA GLY A 51 -12.10 12.61 -10.17
C GLY A 51 -11.12 13.79 -10.11
N LYS A 52 -10.73 14.29 -8.92
CA LYS A 52 -9.64 15.28 -8.77
C LYS A 52 -8.28 14.63 -8.51
N ILE A 53 -8.24 13.49 -7.83
CA ILE A 53 -7.02 12.68 -7.73
C ILE A 53 -6.92 11.83 -8.99
N ALA A 54 -5.74 11.83 -9.60
CA ALA A 54 -5.49 11.11 -10.84
C ALA A 54 -5.62 9.60 -10.61
N LYS A 55 -6.49 8.99 -11.42
CA LYS A 55 -6.61 7.55 -11.59
C LYS A 55 -6.59 7.28 -13.09
N LEU A 56 -5.53 6.65 -13.57
CA LEU A 56 -5.31 6.43 -14.99
C LEU A 56 -6.24 5.33 -15.51
N GLU A 57 -6.82 5.57 -16.68
CA GLU A 57 -7.76 4.63 -17.31
C GLU A 57 -7.05 3.60 -18.20
N PRO A 58 -7.67 2.42 -18.43
CA PRO A 58 -7.06 1.43 -19.29
C PRO A 58 -7.01 1.83 -20.76
N TRP A 59 -5.86 1.64 -21.41
CA TRP A 59 -5.64 1.98 -22.82
C TRP A 59 -5.29 0.74 -23.65
N THR A 60 -5.35 0.85 -24.99
CA THR A 60 -5.06 -0.26 -25.92
C THR A 60 -4.05 0.09 -26.99
N SER A 61 -4.32 1.10 -27.82
CA SER A 61 -3.47 1.49 -28.95
C SER A 61 -2.55 2.66 -28.60
N ASN A 62 -3.04 3.68 -27.89
CA ASN A 62 -2.26 4.86 -27.56
C ASN A 62 -2.11 5.03 -26.04
N PRO A 63 -0.88 5.06 -25.48
CA PRO A 63 -0.66 5.26 -24.05
C PRO A 63 -1.14 6.62 -23.55
N LEU A 64 -1.23 7.62 -24.43
CA LEU A 64 -1.78 8.92 -24.07
C LEU A 64 -3.29 8.83 -23.79
N ASP A 65 -3.99 7.78 -24.22
CA ASP A 65 -5.41 7.56 -23.89
C ASP A 65 -5.59 7.26 -22.40
N SER A 66 -4.58 6.73 -21.70
CA SER A 66 -4.67 6.59 -20.24
C SER A 66 -4.68 7.94 -19.53
N LEU A 67 -4.07 8.94 -20.17
CA LEU A 67 -4.07 10.34 -19.77
C LEU A 67 -5.29 11.08 -20.34
N ALA A 68 -5.90 10.56 -21.42
CA ALA A 68 -7.05 11.10 -22.12
C ALA A 68 -8.26 10.12 -22.14
N LEU A 69 -9.13 10.25 -21.13
CA LEU A 69 -10.61 10.01 -21.15
C LEU A 69 -11.20 8.59 -21.21
N ARG A 70 -12.20 8.27 -20.35
CA ARG A 70 -13.62 8.75 -20.37
C ARG A 70 -14.41 8.32 -19.10
N SER A 71 -15.04 9.28 -18.39
CA SER A 71 -16.06 9.03 -17.33
C SER A 71 -17.36 9.83 -17.61
N PRO A 72 -18.57 9.37 -17.20
CA PRO A 72 -19.86 9.69 -17.83
C PRO A 72 -20.50 10.97 -17.29
N SER A 73 -19.84 12.11 -17.47
CA SER A 73 -20.44 13.43 -17.26
C SER A 73 -20.38 14.20 -18.58
N GLU A 74 -21.53 14.31 -19.23
CA GLU A 74 -21.76 15.17 -20.40
C GLU A 74 -21.37 16.63 -20.04
N ASN A 75 -20.69 17.30 -20.98
CA ASN A 75 -20.57 18.78 -21.09
C ASN A 75 -19.28 19.49 -20.61
N ALA A 76 -18.10 18.86 -20.69
CA ALA A 76 -16.83 19.62 -20.80
C ALA A 76 -15.86 18.95 -21.80
N PRO A 77 -14.98 19.71 -22.50
CA PRO A 77 -13.95 19.12 -23.34
C PRO A 77 -13.03 18.29 -22.46
N ALA A 78 -13.10 16.99 -22.68
CA ALA A 78 -12.79 16.04 -21.66
C ALA A 78 -11.23 15.91 -21.46
N ASN A 79 -10.43 16.29 -22.48
CA ASN A 79 -8.96 16.22 -22.47
C ASN A 79 -8.29 17.06 -21.37
N LEU A 80 -8.90 18.17 -20.94
CA LEU A 80 -8.30 19.07 -19.95
C LEU A 80 -8.41 18.52 -18.52
N LYS A 81 -9.51 17.84 -18.17
CA LYS A 81 -9.84 17.50 -16.77
C LYS A 81 -8.89 16.46 -16.14
N ASN A 82 -8.37 15.50 -16.92
CA ASN A 82 -7.46 14.46 -16.41
C ASN A 82 -6.00 14.92 -16.32
N ILE A 83 -5.57 15.81 -17.21
CA ILE A 83 -4.27 16.50 -17.06
C ILE A 83 -4.32 17.38 -15.81
N TYR A 84 -5.43 18.08 -15.57
CA TYR A 84 -5.61 18.83 -14.33
C TYR A 84 -5.59 17.93 -13.09
N SER A 85 -6.23 16.76 -13.10
CA SER A 85 -6.19 15.85 -11.95
C SER A 85 -4.78 15.30 -11.68
N LEU A 86 -4.01 15.02 -12.74
CA LEU A 86 -2.62 14.60 -12.63
C LEU A 86 -1.72 15.70 -12.09
N VAL A 87 -1.79 16.90 -12.67
CA VAL A 87 -1.05 18.07 -12.18
C VAL A 87 -1.45 18.41 -10.75
N PHE A 88 -2.73 18.32 -10.41
CA PHE A 88 -3.23 18.53 -9.05
C PHE A 88 -2.66 17.49 -8.08
N THR A 89 -2.68 16.20 -8.45
CA THR A 89 -2.14 15.12 -7.62
C THR A 89 -0.65 15.31 -7.36
N TRP A 90 0.13 15.60 -8.40
CA TRP A 90 1.56 15.86 -8.25
C TRP A 90 1.86 17.15 -7.49
N SER A 91 1.05 18.20 -7.66
CA SER A 91 1.17 19.43 -6.85
C SER A 91 0.91 19.15 -5.38
N VAL A 92 -0.15 18.38 -5.06
CA VAL A 92 -0.47 17.98 -3.69
C VAL A 92 0.65 17.16 -3.06
N LEU A 93 1.17 16.15 -3.77
CA LEU A 93 2.28 15.32 -3.27
C LEU A 93 3.58 16.12 -3.16
N GLY A 94 3.85 17.02 -4.11
CA GLY A 94 5.01 17.90 -4.10
C GLY A 94 4.98 18.91 -2.96
N ILE A 95 3.80 19.41 -2.58
CA ILE A 95 3.65 20.27 -1.41
C ILE A 95 3.75 19.45 -0.12
N LEU A 96 3.13 18.26 -0.09
CA LEU A 96 3.14 17.36 1.07
C LEU A 96 4.55 16.97 1.50
N LEU A 97 5.48 16.79 0.56
CA LEU A 97 6.85 16.37 0.85
C LEU A 97 7.80 17.55 1.18
N LEU A 98 7.38 18.81 1.05
CA LEU A 98 8.21 19.99 1.38
C LEU A 98 8.73 19.99 2.82
N PRO A 99 7.94 19.65 3.87
CA PRO A 99 8.45 19.62 5.23
C PRO A 99 9.59 18.60 5.42
N ILE A 100 9.58 17.49 4.69
CA ILE A 100 10.68 16.51 4.67
C ILE A 100 11.91 17.11 4.00
N ALA A 101 11.71 17.77 2.84
CA ALA A 101 12.80 18.42 2.12
C ALA A 101 13.48 19.50 2.97
N MET A 102 12.70 20.30 3.71
CA MET A 102 13.20 21.27 4.66
C MET A 102 13.94 20.61 5.83
N TRP A 103 13.39 19.53 6.40
CA TRP A 103 14.03 18.79 7.49
C TRP A 103 15.38 18.18 7.07
N LYS A 104 15.48 17.70 5.83
CA LYS A 104 16.72 17.17 5.24
C LYS A 104 17.61 18.26 4.62
N GLN A 105 17.28 19.54 4.78
CA GLN A 105 18.04 20.70 4.29
C GLN A 105 18.33 20.64 2.77
N MET A 106 17.37 20.16 1.98
CA MET A 106 17.49 20.10 0.52
C MET A 106 17.38 21.51 -0.09
N ARG A 107 18.14 21.76 -1.15
CA ARG A 107 17.99 23.01 -1.91
C ARG A 107 16.66 22.99 -2.66
N PRO A 108 15.90 24.11 -2.71
CA PRO A 108 14.59 24.15 -3.39
C PRO A 108 14.65 23.74 -4.87
N SER A 109 15.70 24.14 -5.59
CA SER A 109 15.89 23.77 -6.99
C SER A 109 16.13 22.27 -7.17
N GLU A 110 16.95 21.67 -6.31
CA GLU A 110 17.25 20.23 -6.31
C GLU A 110 16.00 19.40 -5.93
N TYR A 111 15.19 19.91 -5.00
CA TYR A 111 13.92 19.28 -4.61
C TYR A 111 12.94 19.23 -5.78
N TRP A 112 12.58 20.38 -6.37
CA TRP A 112 11.55 20.43 -7.40
C TRP A 112 11.98 19.74 -8.70
N THR A 113 13.26 19.82 -9.06
CA THR A 113 13.78 19.11 -10.23
C THR A 113 13.77 17.59 -10.01
N GLY A 114 14.26 17.11 -8.87
CA GLY A 114 14.20 15.68 -8.54
C GLY A 114 12.78 15.16 -8.43
N PHE A 115 11.88 15.94 -7.81
CA PHE A 115 10.47 15.58 -7.67
C PHE A 115 9.77 15.51 -9.03
N ALA A 116 10.02 16.46 -9.93
CA ALA A 116 9.45 16.45 -11.28
C ALA A 116 9.88 15.21 -12.07
N VAL A 117 11.14 14.78 -11.94
CA VAL A 117 11.64 13.56 -12.60
C VAL A 117 10.98 12.32 -12.00
N LEU A 118 10.89 12.21 -10.67
CA LEU A 118 10.17 11.10 -10.02
C LEU A 118 8.68 11.07 -10.38
N ALA A 119 8.04 12.24 -10.47
CA ALA A 119 6.65 12.36 -10.88
C ALA A 119 6.44 11.87 -12.32
N ALA A 120 7.36 12.21 -13.23
CA ALA A 120 7.34 11.72 -14.60
C ALA A 120 7.52 10.20 -14.68
N LEU A 121 8.48 9.64 -13.93
CA LEU A 121 8.73 8.19 -13.87
C LEU A 121 7.55 7.43 -13.24
N GLY A 122 6.98 7.95 -12.15
CA GLY A 122 5.80 7.36 -11.51
C GLY A 122 4.58 7.41 -12.43
N THR A 123 4.36 8.53 -13.12
CA THR A 123 3.31 8.64 -14.14
C THR A 123 3.53 7.61 -15.25
N LEU A 124 4.75 7.47 -15.76
CA LEU A 124 5.08 6.46 -16.76
C LEU A 124 4.80 5.05 -16.27
N ALA A 125 5.17 4.71 -15.03
CA ALA A 125 4.91 3.40 -14.44
C ALA A 125 3.41 3.07 -14.40
N PHE A 126 2.57 4.02 -13.95
CA PHE A 126 1.12 3.81 -13.97
C PHE A 126 0.53 3.79 -15.38
N VAL A 127 1.03 4.59 -16.31
CA VAL A 127 0.60 4.55 -17.72
C VAL A 127 0.87 3.16 -18.28
N LEU A 128 2.09 2.63 -18.11
CA LEU A 128 2.44 1.28 -18.56
C LEU A 128 1.56 0.21 -17.92
N ALA A 129 1.34 0.28 -16.60
CA ALA A 129 0.48 -0.63 -15.86
C ALA A 129 -0.99 -0.58 -16.31
N SER A 130 -1.45 0.56 -16.83
CA SER A 130 -2.83 0.75 -17.28
C SER A 130 -3.13 0.13 -18.65
N GLN A 131 -2.15 -0.36 -19.41
CA GLN A 131 -2.46 -1.06 -20.67
C GLN A 131 -3.37 -2.27 -20.39
N LYS A 132 -4.49 -2.42 -21.10
CA LYS A 132 -5.46 -3.51 -20.92
C LYS A 132 -4.82 -4.91 -20.85
N VAL A 133 -3.85 -5.23 -21.71
CA VAL A 133 -3.18 -6.55 -21.67
C VAL A 133 -2.34 -6.72 -20.41
N ILE A 134 -1.53 -5.70 -20.07
CA ILE A 134 -0.68 -5.69 -18.88
C ILE A 134 -1.53 -5.78 -17.61
N LYS A 135 -2.61 -4.99 -17.57
CA LYS A 135 -3.59 -4.98 -16.49
C LYS A 135 -4.33 -6.31 -16.38
N TYR A 136 -4.61 -6.99 -17.49
CA TYR A 136 -5.22 -8.31 -17.50
C TYR A 136 -4.31 -9.35 -16.86
N TYR A 137 -3.01 -9.35 -17.17
CA TYR A 137 -2.02 -10.20 -16.50
C TYR A 137 -1.61 -9.72 -15.11
N ASN A 138 -2.25 -8.66 -14.61
CA ASN A 138 -2.03 -8.11 -13.29
C ASN A 138 -0.58 -7.66 -13.02
N PHE A 139 0.09 -7.17 -14.06
CA PHE A 139 1.38 -6.49 -13.92
C PHE A 139 1.15 -5.07 -13.39
N GLU A 140 1.08 -4.98 -12.05
CA GLU A 140 0.79 -3.74 -11.33
C GLU A 140 1.87 -2.66 -11.53
N TYR A 141 1.51 -1.41 -11.21
CA TYR A 141 2.41 -0.25 -11.29
C TYR A 141 3.72 -0.45 -10.53
N VAL A 142 3.71 -1.25 -9.46
CA VAL A 142 4.91 -1.54 -8.65
C VAL A 142 5.94 -2.30 -9.47
N LEU A 143 5.53 -3.26 -10.31
CA LEU A 143 6.46 -3.96 -11.20
C LEU A 143 7.12 -2.98 -12.17
N TRP A 144 6.32 -2.11 -12.78
CA TRP A 144 6.82 -1.12 -13.74
C TRP A 144 7.74 -0.09 -13.09
N ALA A 145 7.41 0.39 -11.88
CA ALA A 145 8.26 1.30 -11.13
C ALA A 145 9.62 0.67 -10.83
N LEU A 146 9.63 -0.60 -10.40
CA LEU A 146 10.86 -1.35 -10.13
C LEU A 146 11.68 -1.59 -11.41
N MET A 147 11.03 -2.01 -12.50
CA MET A 147 11.68 -2.24 -13.79
C MET A 147 12.30 -0.95 -14.34
N LEU A 148 11.59 0.17 -14.31
CA LEU A 148 12.10 1.47 -14.75
C LEU A 148 13.28 1.91 -13.88
N GLY A 149 13.18 1.80 -12.56
CA GLY A 149 14.26 2.13 -11.64
C GLY A 149 15.52 1.28 -11.88
N LEU A 150 15.35 -0.04 -12.05
CA LEU A 150 16.43 -0.98 -12.33
C LEU A 150 17.08 -0.69 -13.69
N LEU A 151 16.27 -0.44 -14.71
CA LEU A 151 16.76 -0.10 -16.06
C LEU A 151 17.60 1.17 -16.03
N ILE A 152 17.12 2.24 -15.39
CA ILE A 152 17.87 3.50 -15.27
C ILE A 152 19.17 3.29 -14.49
N SER A 153 19.09 2.61 -13.34
CA SER A 153 20.24 2.36 -12.47
C SER A 153 21.34 1.54 -13.17
N ASN A 154 20.96 0.56 -14.01
CA ASN A 154 21.92 -0.31 -14.70
C ASN A 154 22.44 0.24 -16.03
N THR A 155 21.75 1.21 -16.65
CA THR A 155 22.14 1.76 -17.96
C THR A 155 22.97 3.03 -17.82
N ILE A 156 22.45 4.04 -17.12
CA ILE A 156 23.06 5.38 -17.00
C ILE A 156 23.48 5.71 -15.56
N GLY A 157 23.19 4.82 -14.61
CA GLY A 157 23.34 5.09 -13.19
C GLY A 157 22.29 6.07 -12.67
N VAL A 158 22.21 6.23 -11.34
CA VAL A 158 21.25 7.15 -10.73
C VAL A 158 21.61 8.60 -11.08
N PRO A 159 20.77 9.34 -11.84
CA PRO A 159 21.07 10.71 -12.23
C PRO A 159 21.23 11.63 -11.02
N ARG A 160 22.18 12.58 -11.09
CA ARG A 160 22.42 13.56 -10.01
C ARG A 160 21.16 14.36 -9.64
N LEU A 161 20.28 14.58 -10.61
CA LEU A 161 19.00 15.27 -10.45
C LEU A 161 18.03 14.54 -9.50
N ILE A 162 18.06 13.20 -9.48
CA ILE A 162 17.14 12.38 -8.67
C ILE A 162 17.72 12.10 -7.28
N LYS A 163 19.05 12.12 -7.14
CA LYS A 163 19.77 11.76 -5.91
C LYS A 163 19.23 12.43 -4.62
N PRO A 164 18.89 13.75 -4.62
CA PRO A 164 18.31 14.40 -3.44
C PRO A 164 16.96 13.80 -3.03
N MET A 165 16.19 13.30 -3.99
CA MET A 165 14.85 12.73 -3.79
C MET A 165 14.85 11.23 -3.50
N MET A 166 16.00 10.60 -3.22
CA MET A 166 16.10 9.17 -2.83
C MET A 166 15.62 8.88 -1.39
N ILE A 167 14.53 9.54 -0.98
CA ILE A 167 13.91 9.46 0.34
C ILE A 167 12.77 8.42 0.40
N GLY A 168 12.85 7.35 -0.40
CA GLY A 168 11.81 6.33 -0.52
C GLY A 168 11.35 5.73 0.82
N ASP A 169 12.25 5.53 1.78
CA ASP A 169 11.89 5.09 3.15
C ASP A 169 10.96 6.07 3.87
N THR A 170 11.10 7.37 3.65
CA THR A 170 10.22 8.39 4.24
C THR A 170 8.86 8.40 3.55
N ILE A 171 8.88 8.37 2.21
CA ILE A 171 7.67 8.41 1.37
C ILE A 171 6.81 7.17 1.64
N ILE A 172 7.41 5.98 1.69
CA ILE A 172 6.70 4.73 1.92
C ILE A 172 6.01 4.70 3.27
N LYS A 173 6.65 5.24 4.31
CA LYS A 173 6.07 5.33 5.66
C LYS A 173 4.84 6.25 5.70
N ILE A 174 4.80 7.34 4.92
CA ILE A 174 3.59 8.17 4.79
C ILE A 174 2.48 7.33 4.17
N GLY A 175 2.79 6.62 3.07
CA GLY A 175 1.83 5.71 2.44
C GLY A 175 1.31 4.62 3.38
N LEU A 176 2.16 4.11 4.28
CA LEU A 176 1.75 3.14 5.31
C LEU A 176 0.80 3.77 6.34
N VAL A 177 1.03 5.01 6.78
CA VAL A 177 0.05 5.70 7.66
C VAL A 177 -1.31 5.85 6.96
N LEU A 178 -1.32 6.18 5.66
CA LEU A 178 -2.56 6.21 4.86
C LEU A 178 -3.21 4.83 4.74
N LEU A 179 -2.41 3.78 4.54
CA LEU A 179 -2.88 2.39 4.49
C LEU A 179 -3.63 2.01 5.77
N GLY A 180 -3.20 2.52 6.92
CA GLY A 180 -3.89 2.31 8.20
C GLY A 180 -5.35 2.72 8.16
N ALA A 181 -5.70 3.82 7.48
CA ALA A 181 -7.09 4.27 7.35
C ALA A 181 -7.96 3.35 6.46
N GLU A 182 -7.35 2.57 5.56
CA GLU A 182 -8.06 1.56 4.76
C GLU A 182 -8.36 0.27 5.55
N VAL A 183 -7.68 0.05 6.68
CA VAL A 183 -7.87 -1.10 7.56
C VAL A 183 -9.03 -0.82 8.52
N LEU A 184 -10.23 -1.21 8.08
CA LEU A 184 -11.48 -0.99 8.80
C LEU A 184 -11.88 -2.22 9.63
N PHE A 185 -11.73 -2.16 10.96
CA PHE A 185 -12.11 -3.26 11.86
C PHE A 185 -13.61 -3.59 11.81
N GLY A 186 -14.47 -2.60 11.55
CA GLY A 186 -15.91 -2.84 11.37
C GLY A 186 -16.23 -3.81 10.23
N LYS A 187 -15.42 -3.81 9.16
CA LYS A 187 -15.57 -4.75 8.05
C LYS A 187 -15.22 -6.19 8.47
N LEU A 188 -14.20 -6.37 9.31
CA LEU A 188 -13.86 -7.71 9.85
C LEU A 188 -15.02 -8.32 10.63
N VAL A 189 -15.63 -7.53 11.52
CA VAL A 189 -16.74 -8.00 12.37
C VAL A 189 -17.96 -8.32 11.51
N ALA A 190 -18.26 -7.49 10.50
CA ALA A 190 -19.36 -7.73 9.57
C ALA A 190 -19.19 -9.02 8.74
N LEU A 191 -17.95 -9.48 8.52
CA LEU A 191 -17.63 -10.71 7.79
C LEU A 191 -17.79 -11.98 8.65
N GLY A 192 -18.10 -11.83 9.94
CA GLY A 192 -18.44 -12.93 10.85
C GLY A 192 -17.30 -13.90 11.11
N ALA A 193 -17.66 -15.13 11.51
CA ALA A 193 -16.70 -16.17 11.90
C ALA A 193 -15.68 -16.54 10.79
N PRO A 194 -16.06 -16.68 9.50
CA PRO A 194 -15.09 -16.98 8.44
C PRO A 194 -14.03 -15.88 8.27
N GLY A 195 -14.44 -14.62 8.40
CA GLY A 195 -13.54 -13.47 8.37
C GLY A 195 -12.52 -13.50 9.50
N ILE A 196 -12.99 -13.78 10.71
CA ILE A 196 -12.14 -13.85 11.92
C ILE A 196 -11.18 -15.04 11.85
N LEU A 197 -11.65 -16.24 11.48
CA LEU A 197 -10.81 -17.44 11.43
C LEU A 197 -9.70 -17.31 10.36
N THR A 198 -10.06 -16.87 9.15
CA THR A 198 -9.09 -16.75 8.05
C THR A 198 -8.03 -15.70 8.36
N SER A 199 -8.44 -14.56 8.89
CA SER A 199 -7.49 -13.53 9.30
C SER A 199 -6.69 -13.99 10.52
N TRP A 200 -7.31 -14.22 11.68
CA TRP A 200 -6.59 -14.38 12.96
C TRP A 200 -5.91 -15.72 13.17
N ILE A 201 -6.24 -16.75 12.40
CA ILE A 201 -5.61 -18.07 12.53
C ILE A 201 -4.73 -18.35 11.32
N VAL A 202 -5.31 -18.35 10.12
CA VAL A 202 -4.58 -18.80 8.91
C VAL A 202 -3.39 -17.90 8.63
N THR A 203 -3.57 -16.59 8.60
CA THR A 203 -2.47 -15.66 8.28
C THR A 203 -1.29 -15.76 9.25
N PRO A 204 -1.46 -15.69 10.59
CA PRO A 204 -0.33 -15.89 11.51
C PRO A 204 0.31 -17.26 11.41
N VAL A 205 -0.48 -18.33 11.22
CA VAL A 205 0.05 -19.69 11.06
C VAL A 205 0.91 -19.77 9.81
N VAL A 206 0.43 -19.28 8.67
CA VAL A 206 1.21 -19.27 7.42
C VAL A 206 2.48 -18.44 7.61
N LEU A 207 2.40 -17.23 8.15
CA LEU A 207 3.57 -16.37 8.37
C LEU A 207 4.63 -17.04 9.25
N ILE A 208 4.22 -17.61 10.38
CA ILE A 208 5.15 -18.24 11.33
C ILE A 208 5.77 -19.50 10.72
N THR A 209 4.96 -20.33 10.05
CA THR A 209 5.43 -21.58 9.46
C THR A 209 6.36 -21.36 8.27
N THR A 210 6.03 -20.42 7.38
CA THR A 210 6.90 -20.07 6.23
C THR A 210 8.19 -19.40 6.69
N TYR A 211 8.12 -18.49 7.66
CA TYR A 211 9.33 -17.88 8.23
C TYR A 211 10.22 -18.93 8.90
N TRP A 212 9.63 -19.83 9.69
CA TRP A 212 10.35 -20.93 10.31
C TRP A 212 10.99 -21.85 9.26
N PHE A 213 10.25 -22.21 8.21
CA PHE A 213 10.75 -23.04 7.12
C PHE A 213 11.92 -22.38 6.40
N GLY A 214 11.80 -21.09 6.07
CA GLY A 214 12.87 -20.31 5.44
C GLY A 214 14.13 -20.21 6.30
N GLN A 215 13.98 -20.05 7.62
CA GLN A 215 15.13 -19.96 8.54
C GLN A 215 15.75 -21.32 8.87
N ARG A 216 14.96 -22.37 9.07
CA ARG A 216 15.45 -23.66 9.60
C ARG A 216 15.72 -24.70 8.53
N VAL A 217 14.93 -24.72 7.46
CA VAL A 217 15.04 -25.71 6.39
C VAL A 217 15.86 -25.14 5.22
N LEU A 218 15.42 -24.01 4.67
CA LEU A 218 16.12 -23.37 3.54
C LEU A 218 17.40 -22.62 3.98
N LYS A 219 17.51 -22.28 5.26
CA LYS A 219 18.64 -21.55 5.85
C LYS A 219 18.94 -20.24 5.10
N MET A 220 17.89 -19.47 4.80
CA MET A 220 18.02 -18.18 4.14
C MET A 220 18.93 -17.23 4.95
N GLU A 221 19.99 -16.73 4.31
CA GLU A 221 21.02 -15.90 4.95
C GLU A 221 20.47 -14.61 5.55
N SER A 222 19.49 -13.99 4.88
CA SER A 222 18.85 -12.76 5.33
C SER A 222 17.52 -13.07 6.04
N PRO A 223 17.44 -12.86 7.36
CA PRO A 223 16.18 -13.00 8.08
C PRO A 223 15.14 -11.99 7.65
N SER A 224 15.55 -10.75 7.34
CA SER A 224 14.64 -9.68 6.90
C SER A 224 14.01 -10.03 5.57
N LEU A 225 14.79 -10.52 4.61
CA LEU A 225 14.25 -11.01 3.34
C LEU A 225 13.24 -12.14 3.55
N ASN A 226 13.57 -13.12 4.38
CA ASN A 226 12.65 -14.22 4.68
C ASN A 226 11.36 -13.75 5.35
N MET A 227 11.44 -12.80 6.29
CA MET A 227 10.27 -12.20 6.93
C MET A 227 9.39 -11.47 5.91
N VAL A 228 10.00 -10.69 5.02
CA VAL A 228 9.28 -9.95 3.96
C VAL A 228 8.57 -10.91 3.01
N ILE A 229 9.24 -11.95 2.52
CA ILE A 229 8.62 -12.98 1.66
C ILE A 229 7.50 -13.72 2.40
N SER A 230 7.73 -14.09 3.67
CA SER A 230 6.74 -14.81 4.48
C SER A 230 5.49 -13.97 4.73
N ALA A 231 5.65 -12.67 4.97
CA ALA A 231 4.56 -11.73 5.17
C ALA A 231 3.83 -11.38 3.86
N ASP A 232 4.56 -11.25 2.76
CA ASP A 232 4.01 -11.06 1.41
C ASP A 232 3.01 -12.18 1.08
N MET A 233 3.45 -13.43 1.20
CA MET A 233 2.64 -14.62 0.87
C MET A 233 1.50 -14.93 1.84
N SER A 234 1.55 -14.45 3.08
CA SER A 234 0.56 -14.80 4.12
C SER A 234 -0.58 -13.79 4.28
N VAL A 235 -0.41 -12.59 3.73
CA VAL A 235 -1.33 -11.47 3.93
C VAL A 235 -1.88 -10.98 2.59
N CYS A 236 -1.28 -9.93 2.01
CA CYS A 236 -1.84 -9.19 0.89
C CYS A 236 -0.81 -8.83 -0.17
N GLY A 237 0.25 -9.64 -0.28
CA GLY A 237 1.32 -9.43 -1.23
C GLY A 237 2.08 -8.14 -0.96
N VAL A 238 2.14 -7.30 -1.99
CA VAL A 238 3.01 -6.12 -2.06
C VAL A 238 2.87 -5.18 -0.87
N SER A 239 1.63 -4.91 -0.41
CA SER A 239 1.44 -4.01 0.74
C SER A 239 2.02 -4.62 2.03
N ALA A 240 1.94 -5.93 2.20
CA ALA A 240 2.50 -6.64 3.34
C ALA A 240 4.03 -6.71 3.27
N ALA A 241 4.59 -6.96 2.09
CA ALA A 241 6.03 -6.91 1.86
C ALA A 241 6.60 -5.53 2.24
N ILE A 242 5.93 -4.46 1.80
CA ILE A 242 6.31 -3.08 2.10
C ILE A 242 6.19 -2.79 3.60
N ALA A 243 5.04 -3.12 4.21
CA ALA A 243 4.77 -2.81 5.61
C ALA A 243 5.73 -3.56 6.56
N THR A 244 5.92 -4.86 6.32
CA THR A 244 6.82 -5.68 7.12
C THR A 244 8.28 -5.39 6.82
N GLY A 245 8.64 -5.06 5.58
CA GLY A 245 9.96 -4.58 5.20
C GLY A 245 10.35 -3.31 5.94
N ALA A 246 9.45 -2.33 6.00
CA ALA A 246 9.63 -1.12 6.79
C ALA A 246 9.68 -1.42 8.31
N ALA A 247 8.88 -2.37 8.80
CA ALA A 247 8.84 -2.77 10.20
C ALA A 247 10.13 -3.48 10.67
N CYS A 248 10.71 -4.34 9.82
CA CYS A 248 11.96 -5.05 10.09
C CYS A 248 13.21 -4.31 9.59
N ARG A 249 13.04 -3.14 8.95
CA ARG A 249 14.12 -2.34 8.34
C ARG A 249 14.91 -3.16 7.30
N ALA A 250 14.20 -3.95 6.50
CA ALA A 250 14.77 -4.70 5.38
C ALA A 250 15.49 -3.77 4.38
N LYS A 251 16.46 -4.32 3.67
CA LYS A 251 17.13 -3.57 2.60
C LYS A 251 16.16 -3.31 1.45
N ARG A 252 16.32 -2.21 0.71
CA ARG A 252 15.41 -1.85 -0.39
C ARG A 252 15.41 -2.91 -1.48
N GLU A 253 16.56 -3.53 -1.71
CA GLU A 253 16.75 -4.60 -2.69
C GLU A 253 16.01 -5.87 -2.27
N GLU A 254 15.94 -6.18 -0.96
CA GLU A 254 15.20 -7.33 -0.43
C GLU A 254 13.69 -7.16 -0.60
N ILE A 255 13.17 -5.96 -0.31
CA ILE A 255 11.75 -5.63 -0.51
C ILE A 255 11.41 -5.71 -2.01
N SER A 256 12.24 -5.12 -2.85
CA SER A 256 12.06 -5.14 -4.31
C SER A 256 12.09 -6.57 -4.87
N TYR A 257 13.00 -7.40 -4.40
CA TYR A 257 13.13 -8.79 -4.80
C TYR A 257 11.91 -9.63 -4.38
N ALA A 258 11.45 -9.48 -3.14
CA ALA A 258 10.25 -10.17 -2.65
C ALA A 258 9.01 -9.80 -3.48
N ILE A 259 8.80 -8.51 -3.74
CA ILE A 259 7.68 -8.02 -4.56
C ILE A 259 7.78 -8.56 -6.00
N GLY A 260 8.97 -8.55 -6.60
CA GLY A 260 9.18 -9.03 -7.97
C GLY A 260 8.80 -10.50 -8.13
N ILE A 261 9.24 -11.35 -7.20
CA ILE A 261 8.89 -12.78 -7.19
C ILE A 261 7.39 -12.97 -6.92
N SER A 262 6.82 -12.23 -5.96
CA SER A 262 5.40 -12.28 -5.62
C SER A 262 4.50 -12.03 -6.85
N LEU A 263 4.81 -10.97 -7.61
CA LEU A 263 4.05 -10.61 -8.81
C LEU A 263 4.20 -11.66 -9.92
N LEU A 264 5.38 -12.27 -10.06
CA LEU A 264 5.61 -13.36 -11.01
C LEU A 264 4.74 -14.58 -10.66
N PHE A 265 4.76 -15.03 -9.40
CA PHE A 265 3.93 -16.16 -8.96
C PHE A 265 2.44 -15.84 -9.03
N THR A 266 2.04 -14.61 -8.69
CA THR A 266 0.65 -14.16 -8.79
C THR A 266 0.12 -14.27 -10.22
N ALA A 267 0.90 -13.83 -11.21
CA ALA A 267 0.52 -13.94 -12.63
C ALA A 267 0.34 -15.40 -13.07
N VAL A 268 1.22 -16.30 -12.61
CA VAL A 268 1.12 -17.74 -12.89
C VAL A 268 -0.12 -18.34 -12.20
N MET A 269 -0.29 -18.10 -10.90
CA MET A 269 -1.40 -18.63 -10.12
C MET A 269 -2.76 -18.18 -10.63
N MET A 270 -2.87 -16.93 -11.11
CA MET A 270 -4.08 -16.39 -11.72
C MET A 270 -4.62 -17.27 -12.86
N VAL A 271 -3.73 -17.87 -13.65
CA VAL A 271 -4.11 -18.73 -14.78
C VAL A 271 -4.20 -20.19 -14.36
N VAL A 272 -3.23 -20.65 -13.56
CA VAL A 272 -3.07 -22.07 -13.23
C VAL A 272 -4.10 -22.55 -12.21
N GLN A 273 -4.37 -21.78 -11.14
CA GLN A 273 -5.29 -22.22 -10.09
C GLN A 273 -6.74 -22.42 -10.55
N PRO A 274 -7.39 -21.51 -11.31
CA PRO A 274 -8.74 -21.77 -11.79
C PRO A 274 -8.79 -22.98 -12.71
N TYR A 275 -7.75 -23.20 -13.53
CA TYR A 275 -7.64 -24.41 -14.35
C TYR A 275 -7.61 -25.68 -13.50
N ILE A 276 -6.81 -25.70 -12.42
CA ILE A 276 -6.76 -26.84 -11.49
C ILE A 276 -8.14 -27.12 -10.89
N VAL A 277 -8.83 -26.08 -10.40
CA VAL A 277 -10.17 -26.24 -9.79
C VAL A 277 -11.17 -26.85 -10.77
N LEU A 278 -11.18 -26.38 -12.02
CA LEU A 278 -12.09 -26.85 -13.06
C LEU A 278 -11.79 -28.29 -13.51
N GLN A 279 -10.51 -28.70 -13.53
CA GLN A 279 -10.12 -30.05 -13.95
C GLN A 279 -10.22 -31.08 -12.82
N SER A 280 -10.01 -30.68 -11.57
CA SER A 280 -10.02 -31.60 -10.44
C SER A 280 -11.42 -31.98 -9.95
N GLY A 281 -12.48 -31.39 -10.52
CA GLY A 281 -13.86 -31.55 -10.05
C GLY A 281 -14.10 -30.96 -8.65
N MET A 282 -13.24 -30.04 -8.20
CA MET A 282 -13.36 -29.41 -6.89
C MET A 282 -14.60 -28.52 -6.83
N ASP A 283 -15.25 -28.47 -5.66
CA ASP A 283 -16.33 -27.52 -5.42
C ASP A 283 -15.85 -26.08 -5.73
N LYS A 284 -16.63 -25.35 -6.52
CA LYS A 284 -16.23 -24.02 -7.01
C LYS A 284 -16.11 -23.00 -5.89
N ASN A 285 -16.91 -23.13 -4.81
CA ASN A 285 -16.85 -22.21 -3.68
C ASN A 285 -15.60 -22.47 -2.84
N VAL A 286 -15.22 -23.74 -2.65
CA VAL A 286 -13.94 -24.12 -2.03
C VAL A 286 -12.76 -23.66 -2.88
N GLY A 287 -12.80 -23.89 -4.20
CA GLY A 287 -11.76 -23.45 -5.12
C GLY A 287 -11.62 -21.92 -5.15
N ALA A 288 -12.73 -21.19 -5.14
CA ALA A 288 -12.74 -19.73 -5.04
C ALA A 288 -12.14 -19.24 -3.72
N ALA A 289 -12.45 -19.88 -2.59
CA ALA A 289 -11.87 -19.53 -1.30
C ALA A 289 -10.35 -19.80 -1.27
N TRP A 290 -9.89 -20.90 -1.87
CA TRP A 290 -8.47 -21.21 -2.01
C TRP A 290 -7.72 -20.17 -2.85
N MET A 291 -8.27 -19.81 -4.02
CA MET A 291 -7.72 -18.73 -4.86
C MET A 291 -7.71 -17.39 -4.11
N GLY A 292 -8.81 -17.07 -3.42
CA GLY A 292 -8.94 -15.93 -2.52
C GLY A 292 -7.83 -15.83 -1.47
N GLY A 293 -7.48 -16.97 -0.89
CA GLY A 293 -6.49 -17.05 0.18
C GLY A 293 -5.03 -17.08 -0.28
N THR A 294 -4.75 -17.30 -1.57
CA THR A 294 -3.37 -17.57 -2.07
C THR A 294 -2.92 -16.70 -3.24
N ILE A 295 -3.82 -16.10 -4.01
CA ILE A 295 -3.44 -15.19 -5.10
C ILE A 295 -3.24 -13.78 -4.54
N ASP A 296 -2.00 -13.32 -4.40
CA ASP A 296 -1.62 -12.11 -3.67
C ASP A 296 -1.80 -10.79 -4.42
N SER A 297 -2.86 -10.70 -5.22
CA SER A 297 -3.36 -9.42 -5.75
C SER A 297 -4.87 -9.43 -5.91
N THR A 298 -5.49 -8.32 -5.50
CA THR A 298 -6.93 -8.09 -5.64
C THR A 298 -7.40 -8.13 -7.11
N GLY A 299 -6.57 -7.68 -8.05
CA GLY A 299 -6.91 -7.71 -9.48
C GLY A 299 -6.83 -9.12 -10.04
N ALA A 300 -5.72 -9.81 -9.79
CA ALA A 300 -5.51 -11.18 -10.23
C ALA A 300 -6.54 -12.15 -9.64
N VAL A 301 -6.87 -12.02 -8.36
CA VAL A 301 -7.82 -12.92 -7.70
C VAL A 301 -9.25 -12.74 -8.21
N ALA A 302 -9.65 -11.50 -8.55
CA ALA A 302 -10.93 -11.24 -9.19
C ALA A 302 -10.97 -11.88 -10.59
N ALA A 303 -9.91 -11.70 -11.38
CA ALA A 303 -9.80 -12.29 -12.71
C ALA A 303 -9.82 -13.83 -12.66
N ALA A 304 -9.07 -14.44 -11.72
CA ALA A 304 -9.06 -15.89 -11.51
C ALA A 304 -10.43 -16.40 -11.04
N GLY A 305 -11.06 -15.72 -10.08
CA GLY A 305 -12.38 -16.06 -9.56
C GLY A 305 -13.48 -15.99 -10.62
N ALA A 306 -13.38 -15.06 -11.57
CA ALA A 306 -14.32 -14.93 -12.67
C ALA A 306 -14.40 -16.18 -13.56
N PHE A 307 -13.32 -16.97 -13.68
CA PHE A 307 -13.36 -18.27 -14.37
C PHE A 307 -14.27 -19.30 -13.69
N LEU A 308 -14.54 -19.15 -12.40
CA LEU A 308 -15.48 -20.00 -11.66
C LEU A 308 -16.92 -19.45 -11.66
N GLY A 309 -17.15 -18.28 -12.27
CA GLY A 309 -18.43 -17.59 -12.32
C GLY A 309 -18.56 -16.47 -11.28
N LYS A 310 -19.67 -15.74 -11.35
CA LYS A 310 -19.91 -14.52 -10.54
C LYS A 310 -19.86 -14.77 -9.02
N GLU A 311 -20.35 -15.92 -8.59
CA GLU A 311 -20.29 -16.34 -7.18
C GLU A 311 -18.84 -16.61 -6.76
N GLY A 312 -18.07 -17.33 -7.57
CA GLY A 312 -16.66 -17.60 -7.33
C GLY A 312 -15.79 -16.33 -7.28
N GLU A 313 -16.02 -15.37 -8.18
CA GLU A 313 -15.40 -14.05 -8.13
C GLU A 313 -15.68 -13.33 -6.80
N THR A 314 -16.94 -13.34 -6.36
CA THR A 314 -17.37 -12.69 -5.13
C THR A 314 -16.71 -13.35 -3.91
N ILE A 315 -16.69 -14.68 -3.85
CA ILE A 315 -16.06 -15.42 -2.75
C ILE A 315 -14.55 -15.16 -2.73
N ALA A 316 -13.86 -15.31 -3.87
CA ALA A 316 -12.42 -15.16 -3.95
C ALA A 316 -11.98 -13.74 -3.55
N THR A 317 -12.65 -12.71 -4.08
CA THR A 317 -12.36 -11.31 -3.72
C THR A 317 -12.69 -11.01 -2.26
N THR A 318 -13.76 -11.58 -1.71
CA THR A 318 -14.12 -11.39 -0.31
C THR A 318 -13.08 -12.01 0.63
N VAL A 319 -12.65 -13.25 0.37
CA VAL A 319 -11.60 -13.92 1.16
C VAL A 319 -10.29 -13.14 1.10
N LYS A 320 -9.88 -12.65 -0.08
CA LYS A 320 -8.68 -11.81 -0.16
C LYS A 320 -8.82 -10.51 0.62
N MET A 321 -9.95 -9.82 0.51
CA MET A 321 -10.18 -8.59 1.26
C MET A 321 -10.12 -8.79 2.79
N ILE A 322 -10.55 -9.94 3.30
CA ILE A 322 -10.46 -10.29 4.73
C ILE A 322 -9.00 -10.30 5.20
N GLN A 323 -8.09 -10.91 4.43
CA GLN A 323 -6.67 -11.03 4.81
C GLN A 323 -5.99 -9.66 4.93
N ASN A 324 -6.40 -8.67 4.13
CA ASN A 324 -5.82 -7.33 4.13
C ASN A 324 -5.96 -6.62 5.49
N VAL A 325 -6.93 -6.99 6.33
CA VAL A 325 -7.22 -6.21 7.55
C VAL A 325 -6.21 -6.50 8.67
N LEU A 326 -5.43 -7.60 8.61
CA LEU A 326 -4.42 -7.90 9.63
C LEU A 326 -3.04 -7.29 9.39
N ILE A 327 -2.82 -6.63 8.26
CA ILE A 327 -1.52 -6.05 7.94
C ILE A 327 -0.98 -5.15 9.05
N GLY A 328 -1.84 -4.39 9.73
CA GLY A 328 -1.46 -3.53 10.85
C GLY A 328 -0.96 -4.29 12.08
N VAL A 329 -1.71 -5.30 12.48
CA VAL A 329 -1.38 -6.15 13.63
C VAL A 329 -0.07 -6.91 13.35
N ILE A 330 0.10 -7.41 12.13
CA ILE A 330 1.29 -8.14 11.71
C ILE A 330 2.49 -7.22 11.63
N ALA A 331 2.37 -6.05 11.00
CA ALA A 331 3.46 -5.08 10.95
C ALA A 331 3.90 -4.65 12.37
N PHE A 332 2.95 -4.47 13.29
CA PHE A 332 3.25 -4.20 14.70
C PHE A 332 3.95 -5.38 15.39
N ALA A 333 3.46 -6.60 15.20
CA ALA A 333 4.06 -7.80 15.76
C ALA A 333 5.47 -8.05 15.22
N VAL A 334 5.68 -7.88 13.92
CA VAL A 334 7.00 -7.97 13.25
C VAL A 334 7.93 -6.88 13.77
N ALA A 335 7.48 -5.63 13.86
CA ALA A 335 8.26 -4.53 14.43
C ALA A 335 8.72 -4.81 15.87
N GLY A 336 7.81 -5.33 16.71
CA GLY A 336 8.10 -5.73 18.08
C GLY A 336 9.10 -6.90 18.14
N TYR A 337 8.83 -7.96 17.39
CA TYR A 337 9.71 -9.12 17.28
C TYR A 337 11.13 -8.71 16.83
N TRP A 338 11.24 -7.86 15.81
CA TRP A 338 12.53 -7.40 15.30
C TRP A 338 13.31 -6.58 16.33
N SER A 339 12.61 -5.67 17.02
CA SER A 339 13.19 -4.83 18.07
C SER A 339 13.77 -5.65 19.22
N ILE A 340 13.18 -6.82 19.51
CA ILE A 340 13.60 -7.73 20.57
C ILE A 340 14.70 -8.70 20.09
N ARG A 341 14.57 -9.29 18.90
CA ARG A 341 15.46 -10.39 18.45
C ARG A 341 16.73 -9.94 17.74
N PHE A 342 16.69 -8.83 17.01
CA PHE A 342 17.76 -8.46 16.06
C PHE A 342 18.46 -7.14 16.36
N GLY A 343 18.16 -6.48 17.47
CA GLY A 343 18.88 -5.26 17.82
C GLY A 343 20.16 -5.55 18.62
N ASP A 344 21.21 -4.77 18.36
CA ASP A 344 22.55 -4.92 18.96
C ASP A 344 22.48 -5.11 20.47
N GLN A 345 23.05 -6.20 20.97
CA GLN A 345 23.13 -6.47 22.40
C GLN A 345 24.43 -5.88 22.94
N PRO A 346 24.40 -4.91 23.87
CA PRO A 346 25.44 -4.84 24.87
C PRO A 346 25.34 -6.15 25.66
N THR A 347 26.36 -6.99 25.54
CA THR A 347 26.49 -8.31 26.17
C THR A 347 25.85 -8.38 27.56
N GLY A 348 24.86 -9.26 27.74
CA GLY A 348 24.42 -9.76 29.05
C GLY A 348 23.26 -9.03 29.75
N GLN A 349 22.67 -7.96 29.21
CA GLN A 349 21.52 -7.29 29.84
C GLN A 349 20.19 -7.58 29.14
N ARG A 350 19.13 -7.82 29.93
CA ARG A 350 17.75 -7.87 29.42
C ARG A 350 17.44 -6.53 28.74
N ILE A 351 16.88 -6.59 27.54
CA ILE A 351 16.52 -5.38 26.78
C ILE A 351 15.51 -4.58 27.61
N GLY A 352 15.90 -3.39 28.06
CA GLY A 352 15.00 -2.48 28.75
C GLY A 352 13.88 -2.01 27.83
N VAL A 353 12.68 -1.78 28.38
CA VAL A 353 11.50 -1.28 27.64
C VAL A 353 11.83 0.01 26.86
N GLY A 354 12.70 0.86 27.41
CA GLY A 354 13.19 2.07 26.73
C GLY A 354 13.98 1.80 25.45
N GLU A 355 14.78 0.73 25.39
CA GLU A 355 15.55 0.37 24.19
C GLU A 355 14.65 -0.27 23.12
N ILE A 356 13.68 -1.09 23.52
CA ILE A 356 12.62 -1.57 22.61
C ILE A 356 11.88 -0.38 22.03
N TRP A 357 11.50 0.60 22.87
CA TRP A 357 10.82 1.81 22.42
C TRP A 357 11.68 2.64 21.46
N ARG A 358 13.00 2.75 21.69
CA ARG A 358 13.91 3.47 20.80
C ARG A 358 14.06 2.79 19.43
N ARG A 359 14.04 1.45 19.40
CA ARG A 359 14.15 0.64 18.17
C ARG A 359 12.84 0.53 17.42
N PHE A 360 11.72 0.59 18.12
CA PHE A 360 10.40 0.42 17.54
C PHE A 360 10.13 1.48 16.45
N PRO A 361 9.84 1.09 15.20
CA PRO A 361 9.51 2.02 14.12
C PRO A 361 8.25 2.81 14.47
N LYS A 362 8.39 4.13 14.68
CA LYS A 362 7.30 4.94 15.25
C LYS A 362 6.16 5.11 14.28
N PHE A 363 6.41 5.06 12.97
CA PHE A 363 5.38 5.19 11.94
C PHE A 363 4.26 4.14 12.08
N VAL A 364 4.56 2.96 12.66
CA VAL A 364 3.57 1.90 12.92
C VAL A 364 2.51 2.38 13.93
N LEU A 365 2.85 3.29 14.85
CA LEU A 365 1.88 3.91 15.74
C LEU A 365 0.91 4.80 14.95
N GLY A 366 1.41 5.53 13.94
CA GLY A 366 0.56 6.32 13.05
C GLY A 366 -0.37 5.45 12.22
N PHE A 367 0.13 4.34 11.68
CA PHE A 367 -0.69 3.31 11.03
C PHE A 367 -1.84 2.85 11.94
N LEU A 368 -1.52 2.42 13.17
CA LEU A 368 -2.51 1.88 14.10
C LEU A 368 -3.52 2.96 14.52
N ALA A 369 -3.04 4.17 14.81
CA ALA A 369 -3.89 5.30 15.15
C ALA A 369 -4.86 5.63 13.99
N ALA A 370 -4.39 5.66 12.74
CA ALA A 370 -5.25 5.88 11.58
C ALA A 370 -6.34 4.80 11.46
N SER A 371 -5.99 3.53 11.65
CA SER A 371 -6.93 2.41 11.62
C SER A 371 -7.98 2.52 12.72
N LEU A 372 -7.59 2.85 13.96
CA LEU A 372 -8.52 3.04 15.07
C LEU A 372 -9.43 4.26 14.87
N ILE A 373 -8.88 5.36 14.35
CA ILE A 373 -9.65 6.58 14.07
C ILE A 373 -10.73 6.29 13.03
N PHE A 374 -10.37 5.67 11.91
CA PHE A 374 -11.31 5.39 10.83
C PHE A 374 -12.31 4.29 11.18
N SER A 375 -11.92 3.32 12.03
CA SER A 375 -12.78 2.21 12.41
C SER A 375 -13.77 2.55 13.54
N PHE A 376 -13.39 3.41 14.49
CA PHE A 376 -14.14 3.63 15.73
C PHE A 376 -14.47 5.09 16.00
N LEU A 377 -13.49 6.00 15.87
CA LEU A 377 -13.71 7.41 16.22
C LEU A 377 -14.60 8.12 15.19
N LEU A 378 -14.35 7.98 13.89
CA LEU A 378 -15.19 8.62 12.87
C LEU A 378 -16.66 8.17 12.97
N PRO A 379 -16.99 6.86 13.08
CA PRO A 379 -18.35 6.43 13.34
C PRO A 379 -18.94 7.00 14.63
N ALA A 380 -18.16 7.07 15.72
CA ALA A 380 -18.61 7.67 16.99
C ALA A 380 -18.93 9.17 16.86
N PHE A 381 -18.28 9.89 15.93
CA PHE A 381 -18.59 11.27 15.57
C PHE A 381 -19.70 11.41 14.51
N GLY A 382 -20.44 10.33 14.21
CA GLY A 382 -21.61 10.35 13.33
C GLY A 382 -21.30 10.21 11.84
N TRP A 383 -20.08 9.84 11.46
CA TRP A 383 -19.76 9.51 10.06
C TRP A 383 -20.37 8.18 9.67
N SER A 384 -21.09 8.14 8.54
CA SER A 384 -21.63 6.88 8.01
C SER A 384 -20.51 5.97 7.49
N SER A 385 -20.71 4.65 7.58
CA SER A 385 -19.76 3.67 7.03
C SER A 385 -19.52 3.89 5.53
N SER A 386 -20.57 4.25 4.77
CA SER A 386 -20.45 4.57 3.35
C SER A 386 -19.57 5.80 3.07
N ALA A 387 -19.62 6.82 3.94
CA ALA A 387 -18.77 7.99 3.84
C ALA A 387 -17.29 7.64 4.01
N ILE A 388 -16.99 6.88 5.07
CA ILE A 388 -15.64 6.44 5.41
C ILE A 388 -15.07 5.56 4.29
N GLU A 389 -15.88 4.65 3.75
CA GLU A 389 -15.50 3.82 2.60
C GLU A 389 -15.24 4.64 1.34
N THR A 390 -16.05 5.66 1.08
CA THR A 390 -15.85 6.52 -0.09
C THR A 390 -14.58 7.36 0.05
N ILE A 391 -14.29 7.89 1.23
CA ILE A 391 -13.03 8.63 1.50
C ILE A 391 -11.81 7.72 1.30
N THR A 392 -11.84 6.55 1.93
CA THR A 392 -10.72 5.61 1.90
C THR A 392 -10.46 5.09 0.48
N LYS A 393 -11.50 4.66 -0.23
CA LYS A 393 -11.38 4.07 -1.57
C LYS A 393 -11.06 5.09 -2.67
N ASP A 394 -11.74 6.24 -2.66
CA ASP A 394 -11.62 7.19 -3.77
C ASP A 394 -10.45 8.18 -3.58
N SER A 395 -10.02 8.43 -2.34
CA SER A 395 -8.96 9.41 -2.06
C SER A 395 -7.70 8.78 -1.47
N VAL A 396 -7.83 8.18 -0.28
CA VAL A 396 -6.68 7.72 0.51
C VAL A 396 -5.90 6.64 -0.25
N SER A 397 -6.62 5.67 -0.81
CA SER A 397 -6.03 4.57 -1.58
C SER A 397 -5.28 5.03 -2.83
N GLN A 398 -5.79 6.07 -3.51
CA GLN A 398 -5.13 6.64 -4.68
C GLN A 398 -3.84 7.37 -4.28
N LEU A 399 -3.90 8.27 -3.29
CA LEU A 399 -2.72 9.00 -2.80
C LEU A 399 -1.66 8.04 -2.25
N ARG A 400 -2.07 7.00 -1.52
CA ARG A 400 -1.18 5.95 -1.05
C ARG A 400 -0.49 5.24 -2.22
N SER A 401 -1.22 4.86 -3.26
CA SER A 401 -0.64 4.16 -4.41
C SER A 401 0.40 5.02 -5.13
N TRP A 402 0.15 6.33 -5.26
CA TRP A 402 1.15 7.27 -5.79
C TRP A 402 2.38 7.39 -4.88
N LEU A 403 2.20 7.46 -3.55
CA LEU A 403 3.31 7.45 -2.60
C LEU A 403 4.12 6.14 -2.67
N PHE A 404 3.46 5.00 -2.80
CA PHE A 404 4.13 3.70 -2.97
C PHE A 404 4.88 3.60 -4.29
N CYS A 405 4.37 4.19 -5.36
CA CYS A 405 5.06 4.23 -6.65
C CYS A 405 6.28 5.17 -6.64
N LEU A 406 6.24 6.25 -5.85
CA LEU A 406 7.34 7.20 -5.72
C LEU A 406 8.49 6.67 -4.85
N ALA A 407 8.17 5.81 -3.89
CA ALA A 407 9.11 5.25 -2.94
C ALA A 407 9.93 4.11 -3.57
#